data_AF-A0A956RPU1-F1
#
_entry.id   AF-A0A956RPU1-F1
#
_cell.length_a   1.000
_cell.length_b   1.000
_cell.length_c   1.000
_cell.angle_alpha   90.00
_cell.angle_beta   90.00
_cell.angle_gamma   90.00
#
_symmetry.space_group_name_H-M   'P 1'
#
loop_
_entity.id
_entity.type
_entity.pdbx_description
1 polymer ?
#
loop_
_entity_poly.entity_id
_entity_poly.type
_entity_poly.pdbx_seq_one_letter_code
_entity_poly.pdbx_strand_id
1 'polypeptide(L)'
;MSDASNERSVLAGKQRRPRIRWSRPLVLALASAALFFSAVRAHGDDPCNDDAILQTGIKVRLEKALELVRGGCMTIPGPIWTVVQKGSYSDGNTVSINNRILLIDTAIAAGYVEAESLAVSALEGGKFPDGTELAPDTGAALLEGLGPALTPYRIGLLLDVYEQVNAAVVRDAVIRTLRNSDRPEALLPALDASWRSKASGPEARKTFAEQPEKTPDAILARVIGNLPEGPALDWAIDLAQSEKGELSMKAAQARGK
;
A
#
# COMPACT_ATOMS: atom_id res chain seq x y z
N MET A 1 39.26 -42.23 -0.22
CA MET A 1 37.99 -42.46 -0.94
C MET A 1 36.97 -41.60 -0.23
N SER A 2 36.65 -40.48 -0.86
CA SER A 2 35.87 -39.37 -0.29
C SER A 2 34.52 -39.38 -0.97
N ASP A 3 33.43 -39.54 -0.22
CA ASP A 3 32.07 -39.36 -0.73
C ASP A 3 31.51 -38.03 -0.23
N ALA A 4 31.51 -37.06 -1.14
CA ALA A 4 30.87 -35.77 -0.99
C ALA A 4 29.37 -35.93 -1.26
N SER A 5 28.56 -35.87 -0.20
CA SER A 5 27.10 -35.80 -0.31
C SER A 5 26.66 -34.38 -0.65
N ASN A 6 26.45 -34.16 -1.95
CA ASN A 6 25.19 -33.66 -2.51
C ASN A 6 24.56 -32.39 -1.87
N GLU A 7 25.26 -31.26 -1.94
CA GLU A 7 24.62 -29.93 -1.90
C GLU A 7 24.00 -29.64 -3.27
N ARG A 8 22.77 -30.11 -3.50
CA ARG A 8 21.97 -29.65 -4.65
C ARG A 8 21.26 -28.35 -4.28
N SER A 9 21.77 -27.29 -4.88
CA SER A 9 21.20 -25.96 -4.99
C SER A 9 19.70 -26.00 -5.32
N VAL A 10 18.87 -25.63 -4.35
CA VAL A 10 17.49 -25.17 -4.59
C VAL A 10 17.55 -23.65 -4.71
N LEU A 11 17.97 -23.18 -5.88
CA LEU A 11 17.74 -21.81 -6.33
C LEU A 11 16.80 -21.90 -7.53
N ALA A 12 15.55 -22.30 -7.26
CA ALA A 12 14.48 -22.17 -8.22
C ALA A 12 14.27 -20.67 -8.51
N GLY A 13 14.24 -20.34 -9.79
CA GLY A 13 14.25 -18.97 -10.29
C GLY A 13 13.06 -18.16 -9.78
N LYS A 14 13.29 -17.33 -8.76
CA LYS A 14 12.46 -16.14 -8.53
C LYS A 14 12.61 -15.26 -9.76
N GLN A 15 11.55 -15.12 -10.55
CA GLN A 15 11.37 -13.95 -11.40
C GLN A 15 11.50 -12.73 -10.48
N ARG A 16 12.69 -12.11 -10.46
CA ARG A 16 12.98 -10.97 -9.60
C ARG A 16 12.17 -9.79 -10.14
N ARG A 17 10.99 -9.57 -9.56
CA ARG A 17 10.25 -8.32 -9.73
C ARG A 17 11.17 -7.15 -9.35
N PRO A 18 11.10 -6.00 -10.05
CA PRO A 18 11.95 -4.85 -9.75
C PRO A 18 11.80 -4.47 -8.27
N ARG A 19 12.93 -4.32 -7.57
CA ARG A 19 12.92 -3.98 -6.15
C ARG A 19 12.43 -2.55 -5.95
N ILE A 20 11.37 -2.40 -5.17
CA ILE A 20 10.89 -1.15 -4.61
C ILE A 20 12.02 -0.60 -3.71
N ARG A 21 12.71 0.45 -4.18
CA ARG A 21 13.87 1.05 -3.48
C ARG A 21 13.43 2.26 -2.69
N TRP A 22 13.25 2.10 -1.37
CA TRP A 22 12.95 3.21 -0.47
C TRP A 22 14.23 3.60 0.29
N SER A 23 15.16 4.27 -0.40
CA SER A 23 16.30 4.99 0.23
C SER A 23 17.28 5.66 -0.75
N ARG A 24 17.51 6.97 -0.50
CA ARG A 24 18.70 7.83 -0.73
C ARG A 24 19.16 8.13 -2.18
N PRO A 25 19.60 9.39 -2.43
CA PRO A 25 19.35 10.08 -3.69
C PRO A 25 20.33 9.63 -4.77
N LEU A 26 19.80 9.33 -5.95
CA LEU A 26 20.56 9.43 -7.18
C LEU A 26 19.78 10.29 -8.16
N VAL A 27 20.37 11.44 -8.45
CA VAL A 27 19.90 12.46 -9.39
C VAL A 27 19.77 11.85 -10.77
N LEU A 28 18.58 11.89 -11.35
CA LEU A 28 18.42 12.01 -12.80
C LEU A 28 17.10 12.71 -13.10
N ALA A 29 17.24 13.95 -13.56
CA ALA A 29 16.17 14.79 -14.06
C ALA A 29 15.82 14.36 -15.49
N LEU A 30 14.52 14.25 -15.78
CA LEU A 30 13.98 14.38 -17.12
C LEU A 30 12.71 15.21 -17.05
N ALA A 31 12.77 16.36 -17.74
CA ALA A 31 11.67 17.28 -17.91
C ALA A 31 10.62 16.68 -18.85
N SER A 32 9.35 16.99 -18.62
CA SER A 32 8.35 16.98 -19.68
C SER A 32 7.33 18.08 -19.44
N ALA A 33 7.24 18.94 -20.45
CA ALA A 33 6.30 20.03 -20.58
C ALA A 33 4.90 19.50 -20.93
N ALA A 34 3.87 20.20 -20.43
CA ALA A 34 2.57 20.23 -21.08
C ALA A 34 1.98 21.63 -20.92
N LEU A 35 2.02 22.39 -22.02
CA LEU A 35 1.11 23.49 -22.30
C LEU A 35 -0.23 22.89 -22.76
N PHE A 36 -1.36 23.46 -22.37
CA PHE A 36 -2.39 24.02 -23.27
C PHE A 36 -3.58 24.62 -22.49
N PHE A 37 -4.38 25.41 -23.23
CA PHE A 37 -5.12 26.64 -22.91
C PHE A 37 -6.61 26.47 -22.55
N SER A 38 -7.15 27.55 -21.94
CA SER A 38 -8.56 28.07 -21.98
C SER A 38 -9.67 27.24 -21.30
N ALA A 39 -10.73 27.78 -20.69
CA ALA A 39 -11.44 29.05 -20.88
C ALA A 39 -12.21 29.50 -19.61
N VAL A 40 -12.39 30.81 -19.45
CA VAL A 40 -13.24 31.47 -18.44
C VAL A 40 -14.74 31.20 -18.74
N ARG A 41 -15.50 30.74 -17.75
CA ARG A 41 -16.98 30.84 -17.74
C ARG A 41 -17.50 31.12 -16.32
N ALA A 42 -18.48 32.01 -16.28
CA ALA A 42 -18.93 32.78 -15.13
C ALA A 42 -19.74 32.03 -14.06
N HIS A 43 -19.71 32.61 -12.87
CA HIS A 43 -20.41 32.32 -11.61
C HIS A 43 -21.80 31.66 -11.73
N GLY A 44 -21.84 30.39 -11.39
CA GLY A 44 -22.90 29.77 -10.61
C GLY A 44 -22.21 28.96 -9.50
N ASP A 45 -22.78 28.95 -8.29
CA ASP A 45 -22.22 28.28 -7.10
C ASP A 45 -22.16 26.75 -7.29
N ASP A 46 -21.25 26.29 -8.14
CA ASP A 46 -20.83 24.91 -8.17
C ASP A 46 -19.94 24.70 -6.92
N PRO A 47 -20.40 23.92 -5.92
CA PRO A 47 -19.60 23.66 -4.73
C PRO A 47 -18.25 23.00 -5.12
N CYS A 48 -18.13 22.41 -6.31
CA CYS A 48 -16.91 21.79 -6.80
C CYS A 48 -15.97 22.75 -7.56
N ASN A 49 -16.35 24.01 -7.77
CA ASN A 49 -15.56 25.02 -8.47
C ASN A 49 -15.21 26.19 -7.55
N ASP A 50 -14.80 25.88 -6.32
CA ASP A 50 -14.48 26.90 -5.33
C ASP A 50 -13.00 27.32 -5.42
N ASP A 51 -12.71 28.25 -6.34
CA ASP A 51 -11.44 28.97 -6.41
C ASP A 51 -11.09 29.70 -5.08
N ALA A 52 -12.05 29.81 -4.12
CA ALA A 52 -11.81 30.43 -2.82
C ALA A 52 -10.82 29.68 -1.92
N ILE A 53 -10.41 28.44 -2.27
CA ILE A 53 -9.25 27.78 -1.62
C ILE A 53 -8.01 28.68 -1.70
N LEU A 54 -7.94 29.61 -2.65
CA LEU A 54 -6.75 30.40 -2.94
C LEU A 54 -6.58 31.68 -2.09
N GLN A 55 -7.50 32.06 -1.20
CA GLN A 55 -7.46 33.39 -0.56
C GLN A 55 -7.25 33.44 0.97
N THR A 56 -7.04 32.31 1.65
CA THR A 56 -6.89 32.28 3.13
C THR A 56 -5.54 31.68 3.59
N GLY A 57 -5.27 31.69 4.90
CA GLY A 57 -4.09 31.02 5.47
C GLY A 57 -4.12 29.49 5.30
N ILE A 58 -2.94 28.85 5.30
CA ILE A 58 -2.71 27.42 4.96
C ILE A 58 -3.69 26.45 5.66
N LYS A 59 -4.00 26.68 6.95
CA LYS A 59 -4.91 25.81 7.72
C LYS A 59 -6.34 25.83 7.16
N VAL A 60 -6.87 27.03 6.91
CA VAL A 60 -8.24 27.20 6.38
C VAL A 60 -8.34 26.61 4.98
N ARG A 61 -7.28 26.73 4.16
CA ARG A 61 -7.22 26.12 2.83
C ARG A 61 -7.33 24.60 2.89
N LEU A 62 -6.62 23.96 3.83
CA LEU A 62 -6.68 22.51 4.01
C LEU A 62 -8.06 22.04 4.47
N GLU A 63 -8.64 22.70 5.48
CA GLU A 63 -9.98 22.35 5.99
C GLU A 63 -11.02 22.42 4.87
N LYS A 64 -11.01 23.51 4.10
CA LYS A 64 -11.91 23.67 2.94
C LYS A 64 -11.66 22.63 1.86
N ALA A 65 -10.40 22.33 1.54
CA ALA A 65 -10.07 21.29 0.57
C ALA A 65 -10.60 19.91 1.00
N LEU A 66 -10.49 19.56 2.28
CA LEU A 66 -11.03 18.31 2.82
C LEU A 66 -12.56 18.27 2.75
N GLU A 67 -13.25 19.37 3.07
CA GLU A 67 -14.70 19.47 2.92
C GLU A 67 -15.15 19.24 1.47
N LEU A 68 -14.46 19.85 0.52
CA LEU A 68 -14.77 19.73 -0.90
C LEU A 68 -14.57 18.31 -1.42
N VAL A 69 -13.46 17.66 -1.03
CA VAL A 69 -13.21 16.26 -1.38
C VAL A 69 -14.32 15.37 -0.82
N ARG A 70 -14.69 15.55 0.47
CA ARG A 70 -15.78 14.79 1.11
C ARG A 70 -17.16 15.08 0.52
N GLY A 71 -17.34 16.26 -0.08
CA GLY A 71 -18.58 16.68 -0.74
C GLY A 71 -18.94 15.82 -1.96
N GLY A 72 -18.02 14.96 -2.44
CA GLY A 72 -18.32 13.97 -3.47
C GLY A 72 -18.49 14.58 -4.86
N CYS A 73 -17.65 15.56 -5.21
CA CYS A 73 -17.53 16.05 -6.57
C CYS A 73 -17.26 14.91 -7.57
N MET A 74 -17.64 15.07 -8.83
CA MET A 74 -17.37 14.03 -9.84
C MET A 74 -15.88 13.79 -10.06
N THR A 75 -15.06 14.83 -9.90
CA THR A 75 -13.60 14.78 -9.95
C THR A 75 -13.02 15.61 -8.81
N ILE A 76 -11.77 15.32 -8.44
CA ILE A 76 -11.05 16.13 -7.45
C ILE A 76 -10.91 17.55 -8.04
N PRO A 77 -11.35 18.61 -7.33
CA PRO A 77 -11.19 19.98 -7.81
C PRO A 77 -9.74 20.28 -8.20
N GLY A 78 -9.55 20.89 -9.38
CA GLY A 78 -8.22 21.09 -10.00
C GLY A 78 -7.16 21.74 -9.09
N PRO A 79 -7.50 22.77 -8.29
CA PRO A 79 -6.56 23.34 -7.32
C PRO A 79 -6.12 22.35 -6.23
N ILE A 80 -7.04 21.50 -5.74
CA ILE A 80 -6.75 20.45 -4.75
C ILE A 80 -5.89 19.37 -5.39
N TRP A 81 -6.22 18.96 -6.62
CA TRP A 81 -5.45 17.98 -7.35
C TRP A 81 -4.01 18.44 -7.62
N THR A 82 -3.83 19.73 -7.91
CA THR A 82 -2.49 20.33 -8.06
C THR A 82 -1.67 20.20 -6.78
N VAL A 83 -2.27 20.47 -5.62
CA VAL A 83 -1.61 20.28 -4.31
C VAL A 83 -1.24 18.82 -4.09
N VAL A 84 -2.16 17.92 -4.39
CA VAL A 84 -1.96 16.47 -4.24
C VAL A 84 -0.85 15.96 -5.16
N GLN A 85 -0.67 16.52 -6.36
CA GLN A 85 0.37 16.10 -7.30
C GLN A 85 1.73 16.80 -7.10
N LYS A 86 1.73 18.10 -6.77
CA LYS A 86 2.94 18.94 -6.74
C LYS A 86 3.41 19.33 -5.34
N GLY A 87 2.68 18.93 -4.30
CA GLY A 87 2.99 19.29 -2.92
C GLY A 87 2.95 20.81 -2.66
N SER A 88 2.29 21.58 -3.53
CA SER A 88 2.25 23.04 -3.46
C SER A 88 0.94 23.59 -4.04
N TYR A 89 0.49 24.71 -3.48
CA TYR A 89 -0.61 25.49 -4.03
C TYR A 89 -0.17 26.25 -5.29
N SER A 90 -1.13 26.77 -6.06
CA SER A 90 -0.85 27.54 -7.28
C SER A 90 -0.08 28.85 -7.03
N ASP A 91 -0.12 29.37 -5.81
CA ASP A 91 0.67 30.54 -5.37
C ASP A 91 2.11 30.20 -4.96
N GLY A 92 2.52 28.93 -5.08
CA GLY A 92 3.86 28.45 -4.77
C GLY A 92 4.08 28.06 -3.31
N ASN A 93 3.09 28.28 -2.43
CA ASN A 93 3.21 27.84 -1.04
C ASN A 93 3.23 26.31 -0.95
N THR A 94 4.25 25.77 -0.29
CA THR A 94 4.39 24.31 -0.10
C THR A 94 3.42 23.80 0.94
N VAL A 95 2.97 22.56 0.73
CA VAL A 95 2.11 21.82 1.64
C VAL A 95 2.95 20.78 2.37
N SER A 96 2.72 20.66 3.68
CA SER A 96 3.41 19.63 4.45
C SER A 96 3.03 18.24 3.92
N ILE A 97 3.97 17.30 4.00
CA ILE A 97 3.74 15.93 3.50
C ILE A 97 2.54 15.27 4.18
N ASN A 98 2.34 15.54 5.48
CA ASN A 98 1.20 15.00 6.24
C ASN A 98 -0.14 15.54 5.73
N ASN A 99 -0.21 16.83 5.40
CA ASN A 99 -1.44 17.43 4.85
C ASN A 99 -1.74 16.89 3.46
N ARG A 100 -0.68 16.64 2.66
CA ARG A 100 -0.81 16.02 1.35
C ARG A 100 -1.34 14.58 1.45
N ILE A 101 -0.79 13.77 2.36
CA ILE A 101 -1.29 12.41 2.61
C ILE A 101 -2.74 12.45 3.07
N LEU A 102 -3.09 13.35 3.98
CA LEU A 102 -4.46 13.49 4.49
C LEU A 102 -5.46 13.79 3.36
N LEU A 103 -5.07 14.63 2.39
CA LEU A 103 -5.90 14.89 1.20
C LEU A 103 -6.03 13.66 0.31
N ILE A 104 -4.94 12.91 0.10
CA ILE A 104 -4.96 11.67 -0.68
C ILE A 104 -5.86 10.62 -0.02
N ASP A 105 -5.68 10.37 1.28
CA ASP A 105 -6.47 9.44 2.07
C ASP A 105 -7.96 9.80 2.05
N THR A 106 -8.27 11.08 2.28
CA THR A 106 -9.65 11.57 2.20
C THR A 106 -10.24 11.39 0.80
N ALA A 107 -9.44 11.57 -0.26
CA ALA A 107 -9.90 11.37 -1.63
C ALA A 107 -10.10 9.88 -1.97
N ILE A 108 -9.24 8.99 -1.48
CA ILE A 108 -9.45 7.54 -1.64
C ILE A 108 -10.72 7.11 -0.90
N ALA A 109 -10.91 7.57 0.33
CA ALA A 109 -12.12 7.27 1.10
C ALA A 109 -13.41 7.80 0.44
N ALA A 110 -13.31 8.89 -0.33
CA ALA A 110 -14.40 9.44 -1.13
C ALA A 110 -14.58 8.76 -2.51
N GLY A 111 -13.72 7.80 -2.86
CA GLY A 111 -13.83 7.00 -4.09
C GLY A 111 -13.18 7.62 -5.35
N TYR A 112 -12.27 8.58 -5.19
CA TYR A 112 -11.57 9.18 -6.34
C TYR A 112 -10.43 8.27 -6.84
N VAL A 113 -10.64 7.67 -8.01
CA VAL A 113 -9.70 6.72 -8.65
C VAL A 113 -8.35 7.36 -8.97
N GLU A 114 -8.30 8.65 -9.25
CA GLU A 114 -7.06 9.38 -9.51
C GLU A 114 -6.16 9.42 -8.26
N ALA A 115 -6.74 9.64 -7.08
CA ALA A 115 -6.00 9.63 -5.82
C ALA A 115 -5.46 8.23 -5.50
N GLU A 116 -6.27 7.18 -5.74
CA GLU A 116 -5.82 5.79 -5.62
C GLU A 116 -4.63 5.50 -6.54
N SER A 117 -4.73 5.91 -7.81
CA SER A 117 -3.69 5.69 -8.82
C SER A 117 -2.39 6.43 -8.47
N LEU A 118 -2.51 7.64 -7.92
CA LEU A 118 -1.36 8.41 -7.43
C LEU A 118 -0.70 7.73 -6.24
N ALA A 119 -1.47 7.26 -5.25
CA ALA A 119 -0.92 6.57 -4.08
C ALA A 119 -0.19 5.28 -4.48
N VAL A 120 -0.79 4.47 -5.35
CA VAL A 120 -0.17 3.26 -5.92
C VAL A 120 1.14 3.59 -6.63
N SER A 121 1.11 4.57 -7.55
CA SER A 121 2.30 4.99 -8.30
C SER A 121 3.41 5.49 -7.37
N ALA A 122 3.05 6.22 -6.30
CA ALA A 122 4.01 6.71 -5.34
C ALA A 122 4.67 5.56 -4.55
N LEU A 123 3.89 4.57 -4.11
CA LEU A 123 4.39 3.41 -3.37
C LEU A 123 5.31 2.53 -4.23
N GLU A 124 4.94 2.29 -5.49
CA GLU A 124 5.75 1.54 -6.45
C GLU A 124 7.06 2.26 -6.77
N GLY A 125 6.99 3.59 -6.99
CA GLY A 125 8.15 4.42 -7.31
C GLY A 125 9.01 4.82 -6.11
N GLY A 126 8.50 4.65 -4.89
CA GLY A 126 9.12 5.16 -3.66
C GLY A 126 9.18 6.70 -3.58
N LYS A 127 8.40 7.41 -4.39
CA LYS A 127 8.40 8.88 -4.48
C LYS A 127 7.10 9.42 -5.10
N PHE A 128 6.75 10.64 -4.74
CA PHE A 128 5.68 11.38 -5.39
C PHE A 128 6.09 11.87 -6.80
N PRO A 129 5.12 12.29 -7.66
CA PRO A 129 5.40 12.80 -9.01
C PRO A 129 6.33 14.03 -9.06
N ASP A 130 6.33 14.84 -8.00
CA ASP A 130 7.23 15.99 -7.86
C ASP A 130 8.67 15.60 -7.44
N GLY A 131 8.94 14.31 -7.27
CA GLY A 131 10.23 13.78 -6.87
C GLY A 131 10.42 13.66 -5.36
N THR A 132 9.44 14.06 -4.54
CA THR A 132 9.53 13.92 -3.07
C THR A 132 9.61 12.44 -2.69
N GLU A 133 10.71 12.01 -2.09
CA GLU A 133 10.90 10.62 -1.65
C GLU A 133 9.89 10.22 -0.55
N LEU A 134 9.43 8.97 -0.60
CA LEU A 134 8.61 8.38 0.46
C LEU A 134 9.51 7.89 1.60
N ALA A 135 9.54 8.65 2.68
CA ALA A 135 10.04 8.13 3.96
C ALA A 135 9.17 6.95 4.44
N PRO A 136 9.70 6.02 5.24
CA PRO A 136 8.94 4.87 5.75
C PRO A 136 7.61 5.24 6.42
N ASP A 137 7.58 6.28 7.25
CA ASP A 137 6.35 6.73 7.93
C ASP A 137 5.32 7.31 6.95
N THR A 138 5.78 8.09 5.98
CA THR A 138 4.95 8.64 4.90
C THR A 138 4.31 7.54 4.08
N GLY A 139 5.09 6.54 3.69
CA GLY A 139 4.57 5.43 2.92
C GLY A 139 3.70 4.49 3.75
N ALA A 140 3.98 4.28 5.04
CA ALA A 140 3.08 3.58 5.95
C ALA A 140 1.69 4.25 6.00
N ALA A 141 1.64 5.58 6.08
CA ALA A 141 0.37 6.32 6.05
C ALA A 141 -0.36 6.18 4.71
N LEU A 142 0.35 6.20 3.57
CA LEU A 142 -0.25 5.94 2.25
C LEU A 142 -0.78 4.52 2.11
N LEU A 143 -0.07 3.52 2.64
CA LEU A 143 -0.52 2.12 2.63
C LEU A 143 -1.85 1.98 3.39
N GLU A 144 -1.96 2.59 4.58
CA GLU A 144 -3.19 2.57 5.36
C GLU A 144 -4.36 3.23 4.65
N GLY A 145 -4.12 4.36 3.96
CA GLY A 145 -5.15 5.05 3.18
C GLY A 145 -5.70 4.24 2.01
N LEU A 146 -5.02 3.17 1.56
CA LEU A 146 -5.54 2.27 0.53
C LEU A 146 -6.60 1.27 1.04
N GLY A 147 -6.80 1.17 2.36
CA GLY A 147 -7.71 0.21 2.98
C GLY A 147 -9.14 0.19 2.39
N PRO A 148 -9.80 1.34 2.15
CA PRO A 148 -11.13 1.39 1.55
C PRO A 148 -11.18 0.91 0.08
N ALA A 149 -10.03 0.85 -0.59
CA ALA A 149 -9.92 0.63 -2.03
C ALA A 149 -9.15 -0.67 -2.37
N LEU A 150 -9.17 -1.68 -1.50
CA LEU A 150 -8.44 -2.93 -1.75
C LEU A 150 -9.02 -3.73 -2.91
N THR A 151 -8.29 -3.79 -4.01
CA THR A 151 -8.53 -4.68 -5.15
C THR A 151 -7.51 -5.83 -5.15
N PRO A 152 -7.72 -6.90 -5.95
CA PRO A 152 -6.77 -8.02 -6.02
C PRO A 152 -5.35 -7.56 -6.41
N TYR A 153 -5.26 -6.58 -7.32
CA TYR A 153 -3.99 -5.95 -7.70
C TYR A 153 -3.31 -5.27 -6.50
N ARG A 154 -4.07 -4.45 -5.75
CA ARG A 154 -3.53 -3.67 -4.62
C ARG A 154 -3.12 -4.56 -3.46
N ILE A 155 -3.85 -5.65 -3.22
CA ILE A 155 -3.43 -6.67 -2.27
C ILE A 155 -2.09 -7.27 -2.71
N GLY A 156 -1.94 -7.66 -3.97
CA GLY A 156 -0.66 -8.12 -4.52
C GLY A 156 0.48 -7.13 -4.32
N LEU A 157 0.24 -5.83 -4.56
CA LEU A 157 1.22 -4.77 -4.29
C LEU A 157 1.59 -4.70 -2.80
N LEU A 158 0.63 -4.76 -1.89
CA LEU A 158 0.87 -4.73 -0.44
C LEU A 158 1.71 -5.94 0.02
N LEU A 159 1.45 -7.13 -0.53
CA LEU A 159 2.26 -8.33 -0.28
C LEU A 159 3.70 -8.13 -0.78
N ASP A 160 3.86 -7.62 -1.99
CA ASP A 160 5.18 -7.30 -2.56
C ASP A 160 5.95 -6.27 -1.70
N VAL A 161 5.26 -5.23 -1.20
CA VAL A 161 5.84 -4.23 -0.29
C VAL A 161 6.28 -4.87 1.03
N TYR A 162 5.46 -5.72 1.64
CA TYR A 162 5.80 -6.40 2.90
C TYR A 162 7.05 -7.28 2.76
N GLU A 163 7.18 -8.01 1.66
CA GLU A 163 8.37 -8.84 1.40
C GLU A 163 9.64 -8.01 1.17
N GLN A 164 9.52 -6.89 0.47
CA GLN A 164 10.67 -6.09 0.02
C GLN A 164 11.15 -5.07 1.05
N VAL A 165 10.25 -4.52 1.87
CA VAL A 165 10.56 -3.46 2.82
C VAL A 165 10.65 -4.01 4.23
N ASN A 166 11.83 -3.89 4.85
CA ASN A 166 12.11 -4.41 6.20
C ASN A 166 11.88 -3.38 7.33
N ALA A 167 11.22 -2.26 7.04
CA ALA A 167 10.87 -1.27 8.06
C ALA A 167 9.64 -1.75 8.83
N ALA A 168 9.75 -1.87 10.16
CA ALA A 168 8.65 -2.37 11.01
C ALA A 168 7.36 -1.56 10.84
N VAL A 169 7.46 -0.22 10.79
CA VAL A 169 6.30 0.67 10.58
C VAL A 169 5.55 0.37 9.28
N VAL A 170 6.28 0.05 8.20
CA VAL A 170 5.71 -0.27 6.89
C VAL A 170 5.05 -1.65 6.92
N ARG A 171 5.71 -2.65 7.51
CA ARG A 171 5.15 -4.00 7.64
C ARG A 171 3.89 -4.04 8.49
N ASP A 172 3.88 -3.32 9.61
CA ASP A 172 2.71 -3.19 10.47
C ASP A 172 1.57 -2.46 9.75
N ALA A 173 1.88 -1.42 8.96
CA ALA A 173 0.89 -0.73 8.14
C ALA A 173 0.28 -1.66 7.07
N VAL A 174 1.09 -2.50 6.40
CA VAL A 174 0.57 -3.52 5.48
C VAL A 174 -0.37 -4.49 6.20
N ILE A 175 0.02 -5.02 7.36
CA ILE A 175 -0.84 -5.94 8.13
C ILE A 175 -2.15 -5.26 8.53
N ARG A 176 -2.11 -4.01 9.02
CA ARG A 176 -3.31 -3.24 9.38
C ARG A 176 -4.24 -3.03 8.19
N THR A 177 -3.67 -2.66 7.05
CA THR A 177 -4.43 -2.39 5.82
C THR A 177 -5.10 -3.66 5.33
N LEU A 178 -4.35 -4.77 5.27
CA LEU A 178 -4.83 -6.05 4.76
C LEU A 178 -5.81 -6.76 5.70
N ARG A 179 -5.84 -6.42 7.00
CA ARG A 179 -6.76 -7.03 7.98
C ARG A 179 -8.23 -6.93 7.57
N ASN A 180 -8.61 -5.87 6.85
CA ASN A 180 -9.98 -5.64 6.41
C ASN A 180 -10.35 -6.39 5.11
N SER A 181 -9.42 -7.12 4.51
CA SER A 181 -9.66 -7.91 3.30
C SER A 181 -10.16 -9.32 3.66
N ASP A 182 -11.17 -9.79 2.94
CA ASP A 182 -11.70 -11.16 3.03
C ASP A 182 -10.86 -12.20 2.25
N ARG A 183 -9.98 -11.73 1.37
CA ARG A 183 -9.12 -12.59 0.55
C ARG A 183 -8.10 -13.35 1.41
N PRO A 184 -7.90 -14.66 1.19
CA PRO A 184 -7.04 -15.50 2.04
C PRO A 184 -5.57 -15.06 2.05
N GLU A 185 -5.03 -14.57 0.93
CA GLU A 185 -3.65 -14.10 0.83
C GLU A 185 -3.34 -12.89 1.73
N ALA A 186 -4.36 -12.12 2.11
CA ALA A 186 -4.21 -10.94 2.97
C ALA A 186 -3.73 -11.30 4.39
N LEU A 187 -3.88 -12.58 4.80
CA LEU A 187 -3.43 -13.07 6.09
C LEU A 187 -1.95 -13.45 6.12
N LEU A 188 -1.30 -13.63 4.96
CA LEU A 188 0.09 -14.09 4.87
C LEU A 188 1.08 -13.18 5.61
N PRO A 189 1.00 -11.84 5.52
CA PRO A 189 1.87 -10.97 6.30
C PRO A 189 1.72 -11.13 7.81
N ALA A 190 0.49 -11.29 8.31
CA ALA A 190 0.25 -11.49 9.74
C ALA A 190 0.78 -12.85 10.21
N LEU A 191 0.57 -13.90 9.42
CA LEU A 191 1.12 -15.24 9.64
C LEU A 191 2.64 -15.21 9.70
N ASP A 192 3.30 -14.68 8.68
CA ASP A 192 4.76 -14.53 8.62
C ASP A 192 5.30 -13.74 9.82
N ALA A 193 4.69 -12.59 10.14
CA ALA A 193 5.10 -11.76 11.27
C ALA A 193 4.96 -12.49 12.61
N SER A 194 3.92 -13.32 12.77
CA SER A 194 3.66 -14.03 14.01
C SER A 194 4.72 -15.06 14.40
N TRP A 195 5.36 -15.66 13.38
CA TRP A 195 6.38 -16.68 13.55
C TRP A 195 7.80 -16.12 13.49
N ARG A 196 8.07 -15.13 12.63
CA ARG A 196 9.40 -14.51 12.53
C ARG A 196 9.75 -13.60 13.71
N SER A 197 8.76 -13.03 14.38
CA SER A 197 9.01 -12.19 15.55
C SER A 197 8.82 -12.98 16.85
N LYS A 198 9.85 -13.04 17.70
CA LYS A 198 9.78 -13.67 19.04
C LYS A 198 8.66 -13.09 19.93
N ALA A 199 8.19 -11.90 19.59
CA ALA A 199 6.95 -11.34 20.08
C ALA A 199 6.07 -11.09 18.86
N SER A 200 5.22 -12.05 18.49
CA SER A 200 4.23 -11.92 17.41
C SER A 200 3.69 -10.48 17.43
N GLY A 201 3.96 -9.71 16.37
CA GLY A 201 3.73 -8.26 16.38
C GLY A 201 2.31 -7.92 16.86
N PRO A 202 2.10 -6.82 17.61
CA PRO A 202 0.77 -6.45 18.12
C PRO A 202 -0.33 -6.49 17.04
N GLU A 203 0.00 -6.11 15.80
CA GLU A 203 -0.95 -6.13 14.69
C GLU A 203 -1.29 -7.54 14.21
N ALA A 204 -0.32 -8.46 14.13
CA ALA A 204 -0.60 -9.86 13.80
C ALA A 204 -1.54 -10.51 14.84
N ARG A 205 -1.36 -10.20 16.13
CA ARG A 205 -2.28 -10.68 17.19
C ARG A 205 -3.69 -10.14 17.04
N LYS A 206 -3.84 -8.86 16.70
CA LYS A 206 -5.16 -8.26 16.43
C LYS A 206 -5.82 -8.95 15.24
N THR A 207 -5.09 -9.16 14.15
CA THR A 207 -5.59 -9.88 12.97
C THR A 207 -6.09 -11.28 13.32
N PHE A 208 -5.36 -12.03 14.16
CA PHE A 208 -5.78 -13.38 14.57
C PHE A 208 -6.94 -13.41 15.57
N ALA A 209 -7.09 -12.38 16.40
CA ALA A 209 -8.21 -12.28 17.32
C ALA A 209 -9.57 -12.21 16.59
N GLU A 210 -9.55 -11.76 15.34
CA GLU A 210 -10.72 -11.66 14.45
C GLU A 210 -10.94 -12.94 13.62
N GLN A 211 -9.98 -13.89 13.63
CA GLN A 211 -10.12 -15.14 12.90
C GLN A 211 -10.92 -16.18 13.68
N PRO A 212 -11.76 -16.98 13.00
CA PRO A 212 -12.50 -18.06 13.66
C PRO A 212 -11.55 -19.14 14.19
N GLU A 213 -10.44 -19.38 13.49
CA GLU A 213 -9.37 -20.26 13.95
C GLU A 213 -8.45 -19.51 14.92
N LYS A 214 -8.32 -20.02 16.14
CA LYS A 214 -7.58 -19.33 17.23
C LYS A 214 -6.06 -19.56 17.19
N THR A 215 -5.55 -20.32 16.21
CA THR A 215 -4.13 -20.66 16.11
C THR A 215 -3.56 -20.32 14.73
N PRO A 216 -2.34 -19.75 14.65
CA PRO A 216 -1.71 -19.45 13.37
C PRO A 216 -1.60 -20.65 12.42
N ASP A 217 -1.34 -21.85 12.96
CA ASP A 217 -1.26 -23.09 12.17
C ASP A 217 -2.59 -23.45 11.50
N ALA A 218 -3.71 -23.34 12.22
CA ALA A 218 -5.03 -23.60 11.66
C ALA A 218 -5.44 -22.54 10.63
N ILE A 219 -5.12 -21.27 10.89
CA ILE A 219 -5.35 -20.17 9.94
C ILE A 219 -4.56 -20.44 8.64
N LEU A 220 -3.28 -20.78 8.74
CA LEU A 220 -2.45 -21.07 7.56
C LEU A 220 -2.95 -22.30 6.79
N ALA A 221 -3.36 -23.36 7.47
CA ALA A 221 -3.93 -24.54 6.82
C ALA A 221 -5.18 -24.18 5.97
N ARG A 222 -6.07 -23.34 6.49
CA ARG A 222 -7.22 -22.82 5.75
C ARG A 222 -6.79 -21.96 4.56
N VAL A 223 -5.84 -21.04 4.79
CA VAL A 223 -5.31 -20.16 3.73
C VAL A 223 -4.76 -21.00 2.57
N ILE A 224 -3.95 -22.03 2.85
CA ILE A 224 -3.43 -22.96 1.82
C ILE A 224 -4.56 -23.67 1.07
N GLY A 225 -5.61 -24.10 1.78
CA GLY A 225 -6.77 -24.77 1.18
C GLY A 225 -7.58 -23.87 0.23
N ASN A 226 -7.60 -22.57 0.48
CA ASN A 226 -8.44 -21.61 -0.26
C ASN A 226 -7.67 -20.80 -1.32
N LEU A 227 -6.34 -20.80 -1.29
CA LEU A 227 -5.54 -20.06 -2.26
C LEU A 227 -5.52 -20.74 -3.63
N PRO A 228 -5.73 -20.00 -4.73
CA PRO A 228 -5.48 -20.51 -6.08
C PRO A 228 -3.99 -20.76 -6.30
N GLU A 229 -3.65 -21.54 -7.33
CA GLU A 229 -2.26 -21.72 -7.76
C GLU A 229 -1.60 -20.37 -8.07
N GLY A 230 -0.36 -20.19 -7.59
CA GLY A 230 0.43 -18.99 -7.84
C GLY A 230 1.27 -18.54 -6.63
N PRO A 231 1.88 -17.34 -6.72
CA PRO A 231 2.91 -16.91 -5.77
C PRO A 231 2.47 -16.86 -4.30
N ALA A 232 1.19 -16.53 -4.05
CA ALA A 232 0.65 -16.50 -2.69
C ALA A 232 0.55 -17.90 -2.07
N LEU A 233 0.17 -18.91 -2.88
CA LEU A 233 0.16 -20.31 -2.44
C LEU A 233 1.57 -20.82 -2.19
N ASP A 234 2.51 -20.49 -3.07
CA ASP A 234 3.93 -20.85 -2.91
C ASP A 234 4.47 -20.29 -1.58
N TRP A 235 4.18 -19.01 -1.27
CA TRP A 235 4.55 -18.42 0.01
C TRP A 235 3.87 -19.11 1.20
N ALA A 236 2.58 -19.42 1.11
CA ALA A 236 1.86 -20.13 2.16
C ALA A 236 2.45 -21.52 2.44
N ILE A 237 2.83 -22.25 1.39
CA ILE A 237 3.48 -23.56 1.49
C ILE A 237 4.87 -23.43 2.12
N ASP A 238 5.67 -22.45 1.69
CA ASP A 238 6.99 -22.17 2.27
C ASP A 238 6.89 -21.88 3.78
N LEU A 239 5.89 -21.09 4.20
CA LEU A 239 5.59 -20.84 5.61
C LEU A 239 5.23 -22.12 6.38
N ALA A 240 4.39 -22.98 5.80
CA ALA A 240 4.03 -24.25 6.45
C ALA A 240 5.26 -25.14 6.68
N GLN A 241 6.15 -25.19 5.68
CA GLN A 241 7.38 -25.99 5.73
C GLN A 241 8.40 -25.43 6.73
N SER A 242 8.54 -24.12 6.84
CA SER A 242 9.49 -23.50 7.78
C SER A 242 9.05 -23.71 9.23
N GLU A 243 7.76 -23.54 9.50
CA GLU A 243 7.22 -23.56 10.87
C GLU A 243 6.85 -24.96 11.36
N LYS A 244 6.68 -25.92 10.43
CA LYS A 244 6.40 -27.33 10.72
C LYS A 244 5.13 -27.55 11.56
N GLY A 245 4.14 -26.67 11.41
CA GLY A 245 2.83 -26.85 12.02
C GLY A 245 2.11 -28.07 11.44
N GLU A 246 1.46 -28.87 12.26
CA GLU A 246 0.89 -30.15 11.83
C GLU A 246 -0.23 -29.95 10.79
N LEU A 247 -1.11 -28.97 11.01
CA LEU A 247 -2.26 -28.73 10.14
C LEU A 247 -1.82 -28.10 8.82
N SER A 248 -0.96 -27.07 8.88
CA SER A 248 -0.46 -26.39 7.69
C SER A 248 0.40 -27.31 6.82
N MET A 249 1.21 -28.20 7.41
CA MET A 249 1.96 -29.21 6.67
C MET A 249 1.06 -30.21 5.96
N LYS A 250 0.00 -30.70 6.62
CA LYS A 250 -0.99 -31.58 5.99
C LYS A 250 -1.69 -30.89 4.82
N ALA A 251 -2.07 -29.62 4.98
CA ALA A 251 -2.67 -28.83 3.91
C ALA A 251 -1.71 -28.63 2.73
N ALA A 252 -0.45 -28.29 2.99
CA ALA A 252 0.58 -28.13 1.96
C ALA A 252 0.80 -29.44 1.17
N GLN A 253 0.90 -30.57 1.87
CA GLN A 253 1.03 -31.89 1.24
C GLN A 253 -0.19 -32.29 0.40
N ALA A 254 -1.39 -31.84 0.76
CA ALA A 254 -2.59 -32.10 -0.02
C ALA A 254 -2.65 -31.29 -1.31
N ARG A 255 -2.05 -30.09 -1.34
CA ARG A 255 -1.97 -29.24 -2.55
C ARG A 255 -0.82 -29.62 -3.49
N GLY A 256 0.28 -30.16 -2.96
CA GLY A 256 1.44 -30.62 -3.74
C GLY A 256 1.32 -32.02 -4.35
N LYS A 257 0.10 -32.59 -4.43
CA LYS A 257 -0.21 -33.90 -5.01
C LYS A 257 -1.05 -33.76 -6.28
#